data_AF-A0A7V3QJ21-F1
#
_entry.id   AF-A0A7V3QJ21-F1
#
_cell.length_a   1.000
_cell.length_b   1.000
_cell.length_c   1.000
_cell.angle_alpha   90.00
_cell.angle_beta   90.00
_cell.angle_gamma   90.00
#
_symmetry.space_group_name_H-M   'P 1'
#
loop_
_entity.id
_entity.type
_entity.pdbx_description
1 polymer ?
#
loop_
_entity_poly.entity_id
_entity_poly.type
_entity_poly.pdbx_seq_one_letter_code
_entity_poly.pdbx_strand_id
1 'polypeptide(L)'
;MAIKRIDESKKKIYQTLSHPIREETESLKKKVQELEIGSLRGNVEMMKYKPFLVANYYINMALNDMKMNNLSIKVMDLKQGEILENARKNIYTAISTLEKLVGSDVDNDLSESDERLKGTEKMTPYRKLYLFKKIELALKLLQEYLEDDPKFKYKILEMFSKFAVVVKNSINFKEFTSMKPMDPNYRYYNDLIRYAKDLLKVSADEYRQKYEVSGHEVSDMRRAQEYLRSLMRINNILGYYDESKEIKKTIEKWSSKMEEDLKAKEKKR
;
A
#
# COMPACT_ATOMS: atom_id res chain seq x y z
N MET A 1 13.66 -22.07 26.85
CA MET A 1 14.30 -20.84 26.34
C MET A 1 14.69 -19.99 27.54
N ALA A 2 15.99 -19.70 27.71
CA ALA A 2 16.44 -18.84 28.80
C ALA A 2 15.98 -17.39 28.56
N ILE A 3 15.30 -16.80 29.53
CA ILE A 3 14.92 -15.37 29.49
C ILE A 3 16.22 -14.57 29.54
N LYS A 4 16.61 -13.96 28.42
CA LYS A 4 17.80 -13.10 28.32
C LYS A 4 17.60 -11.91 29.27
N ARG A 5 18.29 -11.91 30.42
CA ARG A 5 18.17 -10.85 31.42
C ARG A 5 18.84 -9.59 30.86
N ILE A 6 18.03 -8.66 30.39
CA ILE A 6 18.51 -7.38 29.81
C ILE A 6 19.09 -6.53 30.94
N ASP A 7 20.32 -6.08 30.74
CA ASP A 7 21.02 -5.15 31.63
C ASP A 7 20.20 -3.86 31.83
N GLU A 8 20.06 -3.44 33.09
CA GLU A 8 19.34 -2.24 33.48
C GLU A 8 19.94 -0.97 32.88
N SER A 9 21.26 -0.95 32.66
CA SER A 9 21.95 0.14 31.98
C SER A 9 21.46 0.32 30.53
N LYS A 10 21.34 -0.78 29.78
CA LYS A 10 20.85 -0.80 28.39
C LYS A 10 19.39 -0.39 28.30
N LYS A 11 18.56 -0.78 29.28
CA LYS A 11 17.16 -0.32 29.37
C LYS A 11 17.06 1.19 29.55
N LYS A 12 17.88 1.77 30.44
CA LYS A 12 17.91 3.24 30.65
C LYS A 12 18.34 3.96 29.38
N ILE A 13 19.40 3.49 28.70
CA ILE A 13 19.85 4.06 27.42
C ILE A 13 18.74 4.02 26.37
N TYR A 14 18.06 2.87 26.20
CA TYR A 14 16.94 2.75 25.28
C TYR A 14 15.80 3.73 25.63
N GLN A 15 15.45 3.87 26.92
CA GLN A 15 14.39 4.78 27.35
C GLN A 15 14.74 6.24 27.03
N THR A 16 15.97 6.67 27.29
CA THR A 16 16.44 8.02 26.97
C THR A 16 16.41 8.28 25.46
N LEU A 17 16.92 7.36 24.65
CA LEU A 17 17.00 7.54 23.19
C LEU A 17 15.64 7.41 22.49
N SER A 18 14.72 6.59 23.02
CA SER A 18 13.37 6.42 22.45
C SER A 18 12.39 7.51 22.87
N HIS A 19 12.70 8.28 23.92
CA HIS A 19 11.83 9.35 24.42
C HIS A 19 11.42 10.39 23.36
N PRO A 20 12.33 11.04 22.61
CA PRO A 20 11.94 12.02 21.60
C PRO A 20 11.07 11.40 20.48
N ILE A 21 11.30 10.14 20.13
CA ILE A 21 10.51 9.42 19.12
C ILE A 21 9.07 9.23 19.63
N ARG A 22 8.90 8.90 20.91
CA ARG A 22 7.57 8.77 21.54
C ARG A 22 6.85 10.11 21.61
N GLU A 23 7.54 11.19 21.96
CA GLU A 23 6.94 12.53 21.98
C GLU A 23 6.44 12.96 20.59
N GLU A 24 7.23 12.70 19.55
CA GLU A 24 6.79 12.94 18.17
C GLU A 24 5.55 12.10 17.83
N THR A 25 5.53 10.81 18.19
CA THR A 25 4.37 9.93 17.97
C THR A 25 3.13 10.44 18.69
N GLU A 26 3.24 10.89 19.94
CA GLU A 26 2.10 11.46 20.68
C GLU A 26 1.63 12.79 20.07
N SER A 27 2.55 13.64 19.60
CA SER A 27 2.18 14.86 18.86
C SER A 27 1.38 14.53 17.59
N LEU A 28 1.80 13.51 16.84
CA LEU A 28 1.10 13.05 15.64
C LEU A 28 -0.28 12.50 15.96
N LYS A 29 -0.43 11.74 17.05
CA LYS A 29 -1.74 11.24 17.52
C LYS A 29 -2.70 12.39 17.84
N LYS A 30 -2.23 13.42 18.55
CA LYS A 30 -3.02 14.62 18.84
C LYS A 30 -3.48 15.32 17.55
N LYS A 31 -2.59 15.49 16.57
CA LYS A 31 -2.95 16.06 15.26
C LYS A 31 -4.02 15.26 14.53
N VAL A 32 -3.98 13.92 14.61
CA VAL A 32 -5.04 13.07 14.02
C VAL A 32 -6.36 13.29 14.75
N GLN A 33 -6.37 13.28 16.09
CA GLN A 33 -7.56 13.53 16.91
C GLN A 33 -8.16 14.91 16.63
N GLU A 34 -7.33 15.95 16.54
CA GLU A 34 -7.77 17.31 16.20
C GLU A 34 -8.42 17.37 14.82
N LEU A 35 -7.87 16.68 13.83
CA LEU A 35 -8.47 16.61 12.49
C LEU A 35 -9.78 15.81 12.48
N GLU A 36 -9.91 14.78 13.32
CA GLU A 36 -11.12 13.98 13.50
C GLU A 36 -12.23 14.74 14.23
N ILE A 37 -11.89 15.54 15.25
CA ILE A 37 -12.85 16.39 15.96
C ILE A 37 -13.21 17.62 15.13
N GLY A 38 -12.23 18.25 14.48
CA GLY A 38 -12.38 19.45 13.66
C GLY A 38 -13.31 19.26 12.45
N SER A 39 -13.52 18.03 11.98
CA SER A 39 -14.53 17.74 10.95
C SER A 39 -15.97 18.02 11.37
N LEU A 40 -16.25 18.17 12.67
CA LEU A 40 -17.57 18.61 13.14
C LEU A 40 -17.83 20.11 12.92
N ARG A 41 -16.80 20.90 12.53
CA ARG A 41 -16.87 22.37 12.47
C ARG A 41 -16.16 23.02 11.25
N GLY A 42 -15.67 22.25 10.27
CA GLY A 42 -14.71 22.72 9.25
C GLY A 42 -15.22 22.98 7.82
N ASN A 43 -14.46 23.81 7.07
CA ASN A 43 -14.66 24.14 5.64
C ASN A 43 -14.57 22.89 4.73
N VAL A 44 -15.50 22.76 3.78
CA VAL A 44 -15.66 21.63 2.85
C VAL A 44 -14.38 21.30 2.07
N GLU A 45 -13.57 22.29 1.68
CA GLU A 45 -12.29 22.04 1.01
C GLU A 45 -11.32 21.25 1.89
N MET A 46 -11.19 21.60 3.17
CA MET A 46 -10.27 20.94 4.09
C MET A 46 -10.64 19.47 4.33
N MET A 47 -11.94 19.15 4.24
CA MET A 47 -12.44 17.78 4.42
C MET A 47 -11.96 16.81 3.35
N LYS A 48 -11.70 17.27 2.12
CA LYS A 48 -11.27 16.40 1.01
C LYS A 48 -9.77 16.08 1.02
N TYR A 49 -8.94 16.96 1.58
CA TYR A 49 -7.50 16.73 1.74
C TYR A 49 -7.15 15.98 3.02
N LYS A 50 -8.05 16.02 4.00
CA LYS A 50 -7.88 15.38 5.30
C LYS A 50 -7.45 13.92 5.22
N PRO A 51 -8.02 13.04 4.36
CA PRO A 51 -7.60 11.65 4.28
C PRO A 51 -6.12 11.47 3.96
N PHE A 52 -5.56 12.30 3.06
CA PHE A 52 -4.13 12.27 2.72
C PHE A 52 -3.25 12.71 3.89
N LEU A 53 -3.66 13.75 4.63
CA LEU A 53 -2.93 14.24 5.81
C LEU A 53 -2.95 13.20 6.94
N VAL A 54 -4.12 12.65 7.23
CA VAL A 54 -4.32 11.61 8.25
C VAL A 54 -3.51 10.37 7.91
N ALA A 55 -3.56 9.90 6.66
CA ALA A 55 -2.73 8.80 6.19
C ALA A 55 -1.23 9.08 6.36
N ASN A 56 -0.76 10.28 6.01
CA ASN A 56 0.64 10.67 6.21
C ASN A 56 1.07 10.66 7.69
N TYR A 57 0.18 11.07 8.61
CA TYR A 57 0.46 11.00 10.05
C TYR A 57 0.53 9.56 10.56
N TYR A 58 -0.39 8.68 10.15
CA TYR A 58 -0.32 7.26 10.49
C TYR A 58 0.98 6.62 9.97
N ILE A 59 1.42 6.95 8.76
CA ILE A 59 2.69 6.45 8.22
C ILE A 59 3.89 6.98 9.01
N ASN A 60 3.88 8.24 9.44
CA ASN A 60 4.92 8.76 10.34
C ASN A 60 4.97 8.00 11.66
N MET A 61 3.81 7.72 12.27
CA MET A 61 3.73 6.92 13.49
C MET A 61 4.30 5.52 13.27
N ALA A 62 3.95 4.85 12.16
CA ALA A 62 4.50 3.54 11.82
C ALA A 62 6.03 3.55 11.63
N LEU A 63 6.57 4.58 10.97
CA LEU A 63 8.01 4.75 10.82
C LEU A 63 8.69 4.99 12.17
N ASN A 64 8.05 5.73 13.08
CA ASN A 64 8.55 5.93 14.43
C ASN A 64 8.53 4.64 15.26
N ASP A 65 7.48 3.83 15.14
CA ASP A 65 7.43 2.49 15.72
C ASP A 65 8.60 1.63 15.20
N MET A 66 8.83 1.58 13.89
CA MET A 66 9.96 0.84 13.30
C MET A 66 11.33 1.38 13.74
N LYS A 67 11.49 2.71 13.87
CA LYS A 67 12.71 3.32 14.43
C LYS A 67 12.95 2.88 15.88
N MET A 68 11.90 2.86 16.72
CA MET A 68 12.00 2.38 18.10
C MET A 68 12.38 0.89 18.16
N ASN A 69 11.79 0.05 17.30
CA ASN A 69 12.18 -1.35 17.20
C ASN A 69 13.67 -1.50 16.80
N ASN A 70 14.13 -0.75 15.80
CA ASN A 70 15.53 -0.79 15.38
C ASN A 70 16.48 -0.34 16.52
N LEU A 71 16.11 0.72 17.23
CA LEU A 71 16.87 1.18 18.40
C LEU A 71 16.92 0.11 19.50
N SER A 72 15.82 -0.58 19.74
CA SER A 72 15.75 -1.71 20.69
C SER A 72 16.70 -2.84 20.29
N ILE A 73 16.74 -3.21 19.02
CA ILE A 73 17.67 -4.21 18.51
C ILE A 73 19.12 -3.75 18.71
N LYS A 74 19.45 -2.50 18.37
CA LYS A 74 20.82 -1.98 18.50
C LYS A 74 21.31 -1.88 19.94
N VAL A 75 20.44 -1.48 20.87
CA VAL A 75 20.83 -1.21 22.28
C VAL A 75 20.71 -2.47 23.15
N MET A 76 19.62 -3.22 22.97
CA MET A 76 19.24 -4.33 23.86
C MET A 76 19.30 -5.70 23.18
N ASP A 77 19.58 -5.76 21.88
CA ASP A 77 19.56 -7.00 21.09
C ASP A 77 18.21 -7.73 21.23
N LEU A 78 17.14 -6.93 21.19
CA LEU A 78 15.76 -7.38 21.37
C LEU A 78 14.84 -6.77 20.32
N LYS A 79 14.20 -7.63 19.54
CA LYS A 79 13.11 -7.31 18.61
C LYS A 79 11.80 -7.11 19.39
N GLN A 80 11.10 -6.01 19.16
CA GLN A 80 9.85 -5.69 19.86
C GLN A 80 8.63 -5.96 18.97
N GLY A 81 8.08 -7.17 19.09
CA GLY A 81 6.92 -7.60 18.29
C GLY A 81 5.68 -6.70 18.46
N GLU A 82 5.41 -6.21 19.67
CA GLU A 82 4.28 -5.30 19.93
C GLU A 82 4.42 -3.96 19.17
N ILE A 83 5.63 -3.40 19.14
CA ILE A 83 5.91 -2.16 18.41
C ILE A 83 5.73 -2.39 16.90
N LEU A 84 6.19 -3.53 16.37
CA LEU A 84 6.00 -3.88 14.95
C LEU A 84 4.52 -4.10 14.60
N GLU A 85 3.74 -4.69 15.50
CA GLU A 85 2.30 -4.85 15.31
C GLU A 85 1.57 -3.50 15.30
N ASN A 86 1.99 -2.54 16.13
CA ASN A 86 1.48 -1.17 16.09
C ASN A 86 1.84 -0.47 14.77
N ALA A 87 3.08 -0.66 14.27
CA ALA A 87 3.49 -0.17 12.97
C ALA A 87 2.61 -0.72 11.84
N ARG A 88 2.34 -2.03 11.86
CA ARG A 88 1.43 -2.71 10.90
C ARG A 88 0.03 -2.11 10.93
N LYS A 89 -0.55 -1.93 12.13
CA LYS A 89 -1.87 -1.33 12.30
C LYS A 89 -1.90 0.09 11.75
N ASN A 90 -0.89 0.91 12.05
CA ASN A 90 -0.78 2.27 11.54
C ASN A 90 -0.71 2.32 10.01
N ILE A 91 0.10 1.46 9.37
CA ILE A 91 0.16 1.38 7.90
C ILE A 91 -1.19 0.93 7.33
N TYR A 92 -1.82 -0.09 7.91
CA TYR A 92 -3.13 -0.56 7.45
C TYR A 92 -4.19 0.53 7.54
N THR A 93 -4.23 1.27 8.65
CA THR A 93 -5.15 2.39 8.84
C THR A 93 -4.89 3.48 7.81
N ALA A 94 -3.63 3.83 7.52
CA ALA A 94 -3.30 4.80 6.48
C ALA A 94 -3.84 4.38 5.10
N ILE A 95 -3.61 3.12 4.71
CA ILE A 95 -4.13 2.57 3.44
C ILE A 95 -5.65 2.60 3.43
N SER A 96 -6.31 2.16 4.51
CA SER A 96 -7.76 2.13 4.61
C SER A 96 -8.39 3.53 4.60
N THR A 97 -7.73 4.53 5.21
CA THR A 97 -8.16 5.93 5.15
C THR A 97 -8.17 6.44 3.71
N LEU A 98 -7.16 6.10 2.92
CA LEU A 98 -7.10 6.46 1.49
C LEU A 98 -8.08 5.63 0.66
N GLU A 99 -8.22 4.34 0.93
CA GLU A 99 -9.18 3.44 0.28
C GLU A 99 -10.62 3.95 0.42
N LYS A 100 -11.01 4.46 1.59
CA LYS A 100 -12.33 5.08 1.79
C LYS A 100 -12.55 6.32 0.92
N LEU A 101 -11.48 7.03 0.56
CA LEU A 101 -11.56 8.21 -0.32
C LEU A 101 -11.68 7.80 -1.78
N VAL A 102 -10.86 6.84 -2.25
CA VAL A 102 -10.72 6.53 -3.69
C VAL A 102 -11.47 5.27 -4.13
N GLY A 103 -11.96 4.48 -3.18
CA GLY A 103 -12.62 3.19 -3.40
C GLY A 103 -11.63 2.02 -3.43
N SER A 104 -12.18 0.82 -3.20
CA SER A 104 -11.46 -0.46 -3.11
C SER A 104 -11.50 -1.30 -4.40
N ASP A 105 -12.22 -0.83 -5.41
CA ASP A 105 -12.48 -1.61 -6.62
C ASP A 105 -11.20 -1.78 -7.46
N VAL A 106 -10.80 -3.03 -7.68
CA VAL A 106 -9.59 -3.37 -8.46
C VAL A 106 -9.81 -3.06 -9.94
N ASP A 107 -10.97 -3.43 -10.48
CA ASP A 107 -11.31 -3.35 -11.90
C ASP A 107 -12.52 -2.42 -12.17
N ASN A 108 -12.56 -1.26 -11.50
CA ASN A 108 -13.56 -0.23 -11.80
C ASN A 108 -13.33 0.44 -13.16
N ASP A 109 -14.37 1.12 -13.66
CA ASP A 109 -14.18 2.11 -14.70
C ASP A 109 -13.29 3.24 -14.15
N LEU A 110 -12.29 3.63 -14.93
CA LEU A 110 -11.35 4.67 -14.55
C LEU A 110 -12.06 6.04 -14.42
N SER A 111 -13.21 6.21 -15.08
CA SER A 111 -14.07 7.40 -14.97
C SER A 111 -14.69 7.60 -13.57
N GLU A 112 -14.99 6.52 -12.84
CA GLU A 112 -15.54 6.60 -11.48
C GLU A 112 -14.53 7.16 -10.47
N SER A 113 -13.24 6.95 -10.73
CA SER A 113 -12.16 7.47 -9.89
C SER A 113 -12.09 8.99 -10.00
N ASP A 114 -12.35 9.55 -11.18
CA ASP A 114 -12.34 11.00 -11.41
C ASP A 114 -13.35 11.73 -10.52
N GLU A 115 -14.54 11.17 -10.33
CA GLU A 115 -15.58 11.77 -9.49
C GLU A 115 -15.21 11.80 -8.01
N ARG A 116 -14.62 10.70 -7.52
CA ARG A 116 -14.13 10.59 -6.13
C ARG A 116 -12.99 11.57 -5.85
N LEU A 117 -12.21 11.90 -6.88
CA LEU A 117 -11.07 12.81 -6.78
C LEU A 117 -11.43 14.29 -6.93
N LYS A 118 -12.66 14.64 -7.33
CA LYS A 118 -13.12 16.04 -7.39
C LYS A 118 -12.90 16.74 -6.04
N GLY A 119 -12.23 17.88 -6.03
CA GLY A 119 -11.90 18.64 -4.82
C GLY A 119 -10.60 18.19 -4.12
N THR A 120 -9.80 17.32 -4.74
CA THR A 120 -8.46 16.90 -4.25
C THR A 120 -7.31 17.45 -5.10
N GLU A 121 -7.54 18.48 -5.91
CA GLU A 121 -6.62 19.02 -6.91
C GLU A 121 -5.30 19.54 -6.30
N LYS A 122 -5.32 20.07 -5.06
CA LYS A 122 -4.11 20.49 -4.34
C LYS A 122 -3.20 19.31 -3.94
N MET A 123 -3.69 18.07 -4.02
CA MET A 123 -2.86 16.86 -3.99
C MET A 123 -2.38 16.57 -5.39
N THR A 124 -1.43 17.40 -5.83
CA THR A 124 -0.79 17.27 -7.13
C THR A 124 -0.17 15.88 -7.30
N PRO A 125 0.08 15.43 -8.54
CA PRO A 125 0.71 14.13 -8.79
C PRO A 125 2.04 13.96 -8.04
N TYR A 126 2.83 15.03 -7.92
CA TYR A 126 4.05 15.04 -7.13
C TYR A 126 3.80 14.72 -5.64
N ARG A 127 2.81 15.36 -5.01
CA ARG A 127 2.48 15.15 -3.59
C ARG A 127 1.92 13.74 -3.35
N LYS A 128 1.08 13.26 -4.26
CA LYS A 128 0.57 11.87 -4.25
C LYS A 128 1.72 10.88 -4.33
N LEU A 129 2.60 11.04 -5.32
CA LEU A 129 3.75 10.17 -5.53
C LEU A 129 4.68 10.14 -4.32
N TYR A 130 4.95 11.30 -3.70
CA TYR A 130 5.77 11.37 -2.48
C TYR A 130 5.16 10.58 -1.32
N LEU A 131 3.86 10.77 -1.05
CA LEU A 131 3.16 10.03 0.00
C LEU A 131 3.14 8.53 -0.29
N PHE A 132 2.89 8.13 -1.53
CA PHE A 132 2.81 6.73 -1.90
C PHE A 132 4.16 6.02 -1.81
N LYS A 133 5.25 6.65 -2.26
CA LYS A 133 6.61 6.10 -2.06
C LYS A 133 6.96 5.96 -0.57
N LYS A 134 6.48 6.88 0.27
CA LYS A 134 6.67 6.80 1.71
C LYS A 134 5.88 5.64 2.35
N ILE A 135 4.66 5.37 1.88
CA ILE A 135 3.86 4.20 2.29
C ILE A 135 4.57 2.90 1.89
N GLU A 136 5.05 2.82 0.64
CA GLU A 136 5.79 1.66 0.14
C GLU A 136 7.07 1.41 0.95
N LEU A 137 7.83 2.46 1.24
CA LEU A 137 9.00 2.36 2.13
C LEU A 137 8.61 1.77 3.49
N ALA A 138 7.52 2.26 4.10
CA ALA A 138 7.05 1.74 5.39
C ALA A 138 6.64 0.26 5.30
N LEU A 139 5.97 -0.15 4.22
CA LEU A 139 5.61 -1.56 3.99
C LEU A 139 6.85 -2.45 3.81
N LYS A 140 7.83 -2.01 3.01
CA LYS A 140 9.09 -2.75 2.78
C LYS A 140 9.90 -2.90 4.06
N LEU A 141 10.05 -1.82 4.83
CA LEU A 141 10.72 -1.89 6.13
C LEU A 141 10.01 -2.84 7.09
N LEU A 142 8.68 -2.80 7.15
CA LEU A 142 7.91 -3.73 7.97
C LEU A 142 8.11 -5.18 7.51
N GLN A 143 8.14 -5.42 6.20
CA GLN A 143 8.40 -6.74 5.62
C GLN A 143 9.78 -7.27 6.03
N GLU A 144 10.83 -6.45 5.93
CA GLU A 144 12.19 -6.81 6.37
C GLU A 144 12.21 -7.18 7.87
N TYR A 145 11.53 -6.40 8.71
CA TYR A 145 11.44 -6.75 10.14
C TYR A 145 10.60 -8.00 10.42
N LEU A 146 9.72 -8.44 9.52
CA LEU A 146 8.82 -9.58 9.74
C LEU A 146 9.18 -10.81 8.88
N GLU A 147 10.30 -10.79 8.15
CA GLU A 147 10.67 -11.84 7.20
C GLU A 147 10.77 -13.24 7.83
N ASP A 148 11.18 -13.31 9.11
CA ASP A 148 11.29 -14.56 9.86
C ASP A 148 9.93 -15.22 10.19
N ASP A 149 8.80 -14.53 9.99
CA ASP A 149 7.47 -15.06 10.32
C ASP A 149 6.62 -15.29 9.06
N PRO A 150 6.52 -16.55 8.60
CA PRO A 150 5.74 -16.94 7.42
C PRO A 150 4.26 -16.52 7.50
N LYS A 151 3.70 -16.36 8.71
CA LYS A 151 2.30 -15.94 8.89
C LYS A 151 2.08 -14.50 8.43
N PHE A 152 3.11 -13.66 8.43
CA PHE A 152 3.00 -12.26 8.02
C PHE A 152 3.23 -12.06 6.53
N LYS A 153 3.92 -12.97 5.84
CA LYS A 153 4.17 -12.85 4.38
C LYS A 153 2.89 -12.55 3.60
N TYR A 154 1.83 -13.35 3.79
CA TYR A 154 0.57 -13.15 3.07
C TYR A 154 -0.24 -11.94 3.56
N LYS A 155 -0.14 -11.59 4.85
CA LYS A 155 -0.76 -10.36 5.37
C LYS A 155 -0.13 -9.11 4.76
N ILE A 156 1.19 -9.11 4.59
CA ILE A 156 1.93 -8.04 3.95
C ILE A 156 1.59 -7.98 2.46
N LEU A 157 1.49 -9.12 1.77
CA LEU A 157 1.00 -9.17 0.38
C LEU A 157 -0.38 -8.52 0.24
N GLU A 158 -1.34 -8.85 1.12
CA GLU A 158 -2.66 -8.23 1.10
C GLU A 158 -2.58 -6.70 1.30
N MET A 159 -1.71 -6.23 2.18
CA MET A 159 -1.50 -4.80 2.40
C MET A 159 -0.90 -4.11 1.18
N PHE A 160 0.15 -4.67 0.56
CA PHE A 160 0.72 -4.16 -0.69
C PHE A 160 -0.30 -4.11 -1.81
N SER A 161 -1.14 -5.14 -1.90
CA SER A 161 -2.11 -5.26 -2.98
C SER A 161 -3.28 -4.29 -2.81
N LYS A 162 -3.75 -4.06 -1.57
CA LYS A 162 -4.68 -2.97 -1.27
C LYS A 162 -4.07 -1.61 -1.59
N PHE A 163 -2.80 -1.41 -1.23
CA PHE A 163 -2.08 -0.19 -1.53
C PHE A 163 -1.96 0.06 -3.05
N ALA A 164 -1.68 -0.97 -3.85
CA ALA A 164 -1.64 -0.85 -5.32
C ALA A 164 -2.96 -0.32 -5.90
N VAL A 165 -4.10 -0.82 -5.39
CA VAL A 165 -5.44 -0.35 -5.79
C VAL A 165 -5.65 1.12 -5.41
N VAL A 166 -5.28 1.49 -4.18
CA VAL A 166 -5.37 2.88 -3.71
C VAL A 166 -4.56 3.81 -4.60
N VAL A 167 -3.33 3.43 -4.96
CA VAL A 167 -2.47 4.24 -5.85
C VAL A 167 -3.14 4.43 -7.20
N LYS A 168 -3.63 3.34 -7.82
CA LYS A 168 -4.34 3.39 -9.11
C LYS A 168 -5.59 4.27 -9.04
N ASN A 169 -6.44 4.07 -8.04
CA ASN A 169 -7.69 4.82 -7.87
C ASN A 169 -7.44 6.29 -7.50
N SER A 170 -6.23 6.65 -7.10
CA SER A 170 -5.83 8.04 -6.81
C SER A 170 -5.43 8.84 -8.06
N ILE A 171 -5.48 8.23 -9.25
CA ILE A 171 -5.07 8.82 -10.53
C ILE A 171 -6.31 9.22 -11.31
N ASN A 172 -6.37 10.48 -11.73
CA ASN A 172 -7.37 10.96 -12.69
C ASN A 172 -6.84 10.73 -14.11
N PHE A 173 -7.21 9.61 -14.73
CA PHE A 173 -6.68 9.24 -16.04
C PHE A 173 -7.17 10.16 -17.17
N LYS A 174 -8.35 10.78 -17.00
CA LYS A 174 -8.90 11.73 -17.96
C LYS A 174 -8.13 13.05 -17.99
N GLU A 175 -7.71 13.54 -16.83
CA GLU A 175 -6.82 14.70 -16.71
C GLU A 175 -5.49 14.41 -17.40
N PHE A 176 -4.92 13.22 -17.20
CA PHE A 176 -3.67 12.84 -17.85
C PHE A 176 -3.76 12.81 -19.38
N THR A 177 -4.78 12.14 -19.93
CA THR A 177 -4.92 11.97 -21.38
C THR A 177 -5.20 13.28 -22.11
N SER A 178 -5.73 14.28 -21.42
CA SER A 178 -5.94 15.64 -21.95
C SER A 178 -4.76 16.59 -21.70
N MET A 179 -3.78 16.18 -20.89
CA MET A 179 -2.63 17.00 -20.53
C MET A 179 -1.59 17.06 -21.65
N LYS A 180 -1.06 18.27 -21.91
CA LYS A 180 0.03 18.46 -22.87
C LYS A 180 1.38 18.08 -22.24
N PRO A 181 2.33 17.53 -23.02
CA PRO A 181 3.66 17.18 -22.51
C PRO A 181 4.46 18.33 -21.86
N MET A 182 4.13 19.57 -22.21
CA MET A 182 4.75 20.79 -21.65
C MET A 182 4.19 21.19 -20.29
N ASP A 183 3.11 20.55 -19.81
CA ASP A 183 2.55 20.84 -18.49
C ASP A 183 3.57 20.48 -17.39
N PRO A 184 3.84 21.37 -16.41
CA PRO A 184 4.78 21.09 -15.32
C PRO A 184 4.47 19.81 -14.54
N ASN A 185 3.20 19.40 -14.46
CA ASN A 185 2.79 18.18 -13.78
C ASN A 185 2.87 16.93 -14.65
N TYR A 186 3.02 17.05 -15.97
CA TYR A 186 2.99 15.91 -16.92
C TYR A 186 3.99 14.82 -16.55
N ARG A 187 5.21 15.22 -16.19
CA ARG A 187 6.27 14.29 -15.77
C ARG A 187 5.88 13.52 -14.50
N TYR A 188 5.38 14.23 -13.48
CA TYR A 188 4.99 13.61 -12.22
C TYR A 188 3.77 12.71 -12.37
N TYR A 189 2.87 13.05 -13.29
CA TYR A 189 1.73 12.22 -13.65
C TYR A 189 2.16 10.92 -14.31
N ASN A 190 3.09 10.99 -15.27
CA ASN A 190 3.70 9.81 -15.88
C ASN A 190 4.41 8.93 -14.85
N ASP A 191 5.20 9.53 -13.96
CA ASP A 191 5.90 8.79 -12.90
C ASP A 191 4.89 8.10 -11.96
N LEU A 192 3.78 8.75 -11.63
CA LEU A 192 2.71 8.18 -10.81
C LEU A 192 1.98 7.03 -11.50
N ILE A 193 1.68 7.16 -12.80
CA ILE A 193 1.07 6.10 -13.60
C ILE A 193 2.01 4.90 -13.72
N ARG A 194 3.28 5.13 -14.05
CA ARG A 194 4.29 4.05 -14.12
C ARG A 194 4.38 3.33 -12.77
N TYR A 195 4.43 4.08 -11.69
CA TYR A 195 4.47 3.54 -10.34
C TYR A 195 3.23 2.69 -10.01
N ALA A 196 2.02 3.13 -10.38
CA ALA A 196 0.81 2.33 -10.22
C ALA A 196 0.84 1.03 -11.04
N LYS A 197 1.32 1.09 -12.29
CA LYS A 197 1.47 -0.08 -13.17
C LYS A 197 2.42 -1.11 -12.56
N ASP A 198 3.55 -0.66 -12.04
CA ASP A 198 4.56 -1.52 -11.41
C ASP A 198 3.98 -2.23 -10.16
N LEU A 199 3.26 -1.49 -9.30
CA LEU A 199 2.61 -2.05 -8.11
C LEU A 199 1.55 -3.09 -8.46
N LEU A 200 0.72 -2.84 -9.49
CA LEU A 200 -0.29 -3.80 -9.95
C LEU A 200 0.35 -5.07 -10.49
N LYS A 201 1.43 -4.94 -11.28
CA LYS A 201 2.16 -6.08 -11.82
C LYS A 201 2.77 -6.93 -10.71
N VAL A 202 3.49 -6.31 -9.78
CA VAL A 202 4.08 -7.01 -8.62
C VAL A 202 3.00 -7.71 -7.80
N SER A 203 1.87 -7.05 -7.54
CA SER A 203 0.74 -7.67 -6.81
C SER A 203 0.18 -8.88 -7.56
N ALA A 204 0.05 -8.81 -8.89
CA ALA A 204 -0.39 -9.93 -9.70
C ALA A 204 0.59 -11.12 -9.62
N ASP A 205 1.88 -10.86 -9.78
CA ASP A 205 2.93 -11.88 -9.76
C ASP A 205 3.04 -12.57 -8.38
N GLU A 206 2.91 -11.81 -7.29
CA GLU A 206 2.93 -12.37 -5.93
C GLU A 206 1.70 -13.24 -5.62
N TYR A 207 0.49 -12.85 -6.06
CA TYR A 207 -0.68 -13.72 -5.92
C TYR A 207 -0.58 -14.96 -6.82
N ARG A 208 0.01 -14.81 -8.01
CA ARG A 208 0.30 -15.95 -8.89
C ARG A 208 1.29 -16.92 -8.25
N GLN A 209 2.31 -16.42 -7.56
CA GLN A 209 3.26 -17.24 -6.81
C GLN A 209 2.57 -17.88 -5.59
N LYS A 210 1.74 -17.13 -4.86
CA LYS A 210 0.95 -17.66 -3.75
C LYS A 210 0.09 -18.83 -4.19
N TYR A 211 -0.56 -18.73 -5.36
CA TYR A 211 -1.33 -19.83 -5.95
C TYR A 211 -0.51 -21.11 -6.12
N GLU A 212 0.70 -21.01 -6.70
CA GLU A 212 1.58 -22.18 -6.91
C GLU A 212 1.99 -22.83 -5.59
N VAL A 213 2.37 -22.01 -4.61
CA VAL A 213 2.97 -22.49 -3.36
C VAL A 213 1.90 -22.94 -2.35
N SER A 214 0.71 -22.35 -2.38
CA SER A 214 -0.34 -22.54 -1.35
C SER A 214 -1.43 -23.54 -1.77
N GLY A 215 -1.10 -24.49 -2.63
CA GLY A 215 -2.03 -25.57 -2.97
C GLY A 215 -3.08 -25.20 -4.03
N HIS A 216 -2.78 -24.24 -4.91
CA HIS A 216 -3.59 -23.90 -6.09
C HIS A 216 -5.01 -23.44 -5.72
N GLU A 217 -5.12 -22.48 -4.80
CA GLU A 217 -6.40 -21.88 -4.40
C GLU A 217 -6.92 -20.94 -5.50
N VAL A 218 -8.10 -21.24 -6.07
CA VAL A 218 -8.67 -20.49 -7.21
C VAL A 218 -8.82 -18.99 -6.92
N SER A 219 -9.09 -18.61 -5.67
CA SER A 219 -9.25 -17.22 -5.25
C SER A 219 -7.97 -16.40 -5.51
N ASP A 220 -6.79 -16.97 -5.25
CA ASP A 220 -5.50 -16.31 -5.45
C ASP A 220 -5.21 -16.06 -6.93
N MET A 221 -5.49 -17.04 -7.80
CA MET A 221 -5.36 -16.87 -9.25
C MET A 221 -6.32 -15.81 -9.78
N ARG A 222 -7.59 -15.84 -9.36
CA ARG A 222 -8.58 -14.83 -9.79
C ARG A 222 -8.15 -13.43 -9.40
N ARG A 223 -7.61 -13.27 -8.18
CA ARG A 223 -7.12 -11.99 -7.71
C ARG A 223 -5.90 -11.51 -8.49
N ALA A 224 -4.97 -12.41 -8.82
CA ALA A 224 -3.86 -12.10 -9.72
C ALA A 224 -4.35 -11.61 -11.10
N GLN A 225 -5.37 -12.26 -11.67
CA GLN A 225 -5.98 -11.86 -12.94
C GLN A 225 -6.70 -10.50 -12.86
N GLU A 226 -7.35 -10.17 -11.74
CA GLU A 226 -7.98 -8.86 -11.53
C GLU A 226 -6.97 -7.71 -11.61
N TYR A 227 -5.79 -7.88 -10.99
CA TYR A 227 -4.71 -6.89 -11.10
C TYR A 227 -4.20 -6.74 -12.54
N LEU A 228 -4.06 -7.85 -13.28
CA LEU A 228 -3.70 -7.80 -14.70
C LEU A 228 -4.78 -7.14 -15.56
N ARG A 229 -6.07 -7.39 -15.31
CA ARG A 229 -7.17 -6.71 -16.02
C ARG A 229 -7.14 -5.21 -15.79
N SER A 230 -6.92 -4.79 -14.55
CA SER A 230 -6.76 -3.38 -14.19
C SER A 230 -5.57 -2.74 -14.94
N LEU A 231 -4.42 -3.43 -14.97
CA LEU A 231 -3.23 -3.00 -15.71
C LEU A 231 -3.49 -2.90 -17.22
N MET A 232 -4.22 -3.86 -17.80
CA MET A 232 -4.63 -3.85 -19.20
C MET A 232 -5.53 -2.66 -19.52
N ARG A 233 -6.48 -2.32 -18.64
CA ARG A 233 -7.34 -1.12 -18.82
C ARG A 233 -6.51 0.16 -18.84
N ILE A 234 -5.55 0.29 -17.92
CA ILE A 234 -4.63 1.44 -17.92
C ILE A 234 -3.90 1.54 -19.26
N ASN A 235 -3.30 0.45 -19.75
CA ASN A 235 -2.58 0.46 -21.02
C ASN A 235 -3.48 0.82 -22.21
N ASN A 236 -4.73 0.32 -22.24
CA ASN A 236 -5.69 0.69 -23.27
C ASN A 236 -6.01 2.19 -23.29
N ILE A 237 -6.19 2.83 -22.13
CA ILE A 237 -6.43 4.28 -22.05
C ILE A 237 -5.22 5.08 -22.52
N LEU A 238 -4.01 4.60 -22.24
CA LEU A 238 -2.77 5.24 -22.65
C LEU A 238 -2.41 5.01 -24.12
N GLY A 239 -3.19 4.21 -24.86
CA GLY A 239 -2.92 3.84 -26.25
C GLY A 239 -1.82 2.77 -26.41
N TYR A 240 -1.42 2.11 -25.33
CA TYR A 240 -0.42 1.04 -25.30
C TYR A 240 -1.06 -0.33 -25.62
N TYR A 241 -1.60 -0.45 -26.83
CA TYR A 241 -2.41 -1.61 -27.22
C TYR A 241 -1.62 -2.91 -27.31
N ASP A 242 -0.33 -2.86 -27.63
CA ASP A 242 0.49 -4.07 -27.74
C ASP A 242 0.81 -4.64 -26.37
N GLU A 243 1.12 -3.79 -25.38
CA GLU A 243 1.24 -4.18 -23.97
C GLU A 243 -0.08 -4.75 -23.44
N SER A 244 -1.22 -4.16 -23.81
CA SER A 244 -2.54 -4.71 -23.45
C SER A 244 -2.78 -6.10 -24.03
N LYS A 245 -2.39 -6.35 -25.29
CA LYS A 245 -2.51 -7.68 -25.91
C LYS A 245 -1.64 -8.71 -25.20
N GLU A 246 -0.42 -8.36 -24.81
CA GLU A 246 0.46 -9.27 -24.07
C GLU A 246 -0.08 -9.61 -22.67
N ILE A 247 -0.67 -8.63 -21.98
CA ILE A 247 -1.36 -8.88 -20.71
C ILE A 247 -2.56 -9.80 -20.92
N LYS A 248 -3.36 -9.58 -21.98
CA LYS A 248 -4.50 -10.43 -22.30
C LYS A 248 -4.07 -11.89 -22.54
N LYS A 249 -3.03 -12.12 -23.34
CA LYS A 249 -2.45 -13.46 -23.54
C LYS A 249 -1.99 -14.09 -22.22
N THR A 250 -1.43 -13.29 -21.31
CA THR A 250 -1.00 -13.76 -19.99
C THR A 250 -2.20 -14.20 -19.14
N ILE A 251 -3.28 -13.42 -19.12
CA ILE A 251 -4.54 -13.78 -18.43
C ILE A 251 -5.11 -15.07 -19.00
N GLU A 252 -5.15 -15.23 -20.33
CA GLU A 252 -5.63 -16.44 -21.00
C GLU A 252 -4.81 -17.67 -20.60
N LYS A 253 -3.48 -17.56 -20.63
CA LYS A 253 -2.57 -18.63 -20.16
C LYS A 253 -2.85 -19.02 -18.70
N TRP A 254 -3.07 -18.04 -17.82
CA TRP A 254 -3.36 -18.29 -16.41
C TRP A 254 -4.73 -18.94 -16.22
N SER A 255 -5.74 -18.57 -17.02
CA SER A 255 -7.06 -19.22 -17.01
C SER A 255 -6.98 -20.68 -17.43
N SER A 256 -6.30 -20.98 -18.55
CA SER A 256 -6.13 -22.36 -19.01
C SER A 256 -5.40 -23.22 -17.97
N LYS A 257 -4.32 -22.70 -17.37
CA LYS A 257 -3.59 -23.39 -16.31
C LYS A 257 -4.48 -23.69 -15.09
N MET A 258 -5.26 -22.71 -14.64
CA MET A 258 -6.18 -22.88 -13.53
C MET A 258 -7.24 -23.94 -13.81
N GLU A 259 -7.78 -23.99 -15.03
CA GLU A 259 -8.75 -25.03 -15.45
C GLU A 259 -8.13 -26.43 -15.49
N GLU A 260 -6.90 -26.56 -15.97
CA GLU A 260 -6.15 -27.82 -15.96
C GLU A 260 -5.93 -28.33 -14.53
N ASP A 261 -5.51 -27.44 -13.63
CA ASP A 261 -5.25 -27.78 -12.23
C ASP A 261 -6.54 -28.17 -11.48
N LEU A 262 -7.68 -27.55 -11.83
CA LEU A 262 -9.00 -27.95 -11.33
C LEU A 262 -9.39 -29.35 -11.78
N LYS A 263 -9.30 -29.64 -13.09
CA LYS A 263 -9.57 -30.98 -13.64
C LYS A 263 -8.67 -32.04 -13.04
N ALA A 264 -7.39 -31.71 -12.79
CA ALA A 264 -6.44 -32.62 -12.15
C ALA A 264 -6.79 -32.91 -10.68
N LYS A 265 -7.30 -31.92 -9.94
CA LYS A 265 -7.81 -32.11 -8.57
C LYS A 265 -9.07 -32.97 -8.54
N GLU A 266 -9.98 -32.77 -9.47
CA GLU A 266 -11.21 -33.59 -9.59
C GLU A 266 -10.90 -35.05 -9.89
N LYS A 267 -9.95 -35.33 -10.80
CA LYS A 267 -9.53 -36.70 -11.12
C LYS A 267 -8.80 -37.43 -9.99
N LYS A 268 -8.32 -36.71 -8.97
CA LYS A 268 -7.63 -37.27 -7.80
C LYS A 268 -8.56 -37.47 -6.60
N ARG A 269 -9.80 -37.00 -6.68
CA ARG A 269 -10.87 -37.26 -5.70
C ARG A 269 -11.68 -38.48 -6.13
#